data_AF-A0AAU3W5Y9-F1
#
_entry.id   AF-A0AAU3W5Y9-F1
#
_cell.length_a   1.000
_cell.length_b   1.000
_cell.length_c   1.000
_cell.angle_alpha   90.00
_cell.angle_beta   90.00
_cell.angle_gamma   90.00
#
_symmetry.space_group_name_H-M   'P 1'
#
loop_
_entity.id
_entity.type
_entity.pdbx_description
1 polymer ?
#
loop_
_entity_poly.entity_id
_entity_poly.type
_entity_poly.pdbx_seq_one_letter_code
_entity_poly.pdbx_strand_id
1 'polypeptide(L)'
;MHLARPRTWPELRHLAGLGVELTDPGAGGVNWCTTTWEAAAGFAPDLVLADNCGNAVTGRELEALPGWRALTATAVVEPWNPELPCSGAAAAAFLRSVADALELLRAKG
;
A
#
# COMPACT_ATOMS: atom_id res chain seq x y z
N MET A 1 -7.72 -0.37 -11.68
CA MET A 1 -7.12 -0.70 -10.38
C MET A 1 -7.69 0.23 -9.31
N HIS A 2 -7.45 -0.04 -8.03
CA HIS A 2 -7.98 0.79 -6.93
C HIS A 2 -6.86 1.21 -5.98
N LEU A 3 -6.84 2.48 -5.59
CA LEU A 3 -6.00 3.00 -4.51
C LEU A 3 -6.82 3.15 -3.25
N ALA A 4 -6.26 2.70 -2.12
CA ALA A 4 -6.88 2.90 -0.81
C ALA A 4 -6.88 4.38 -0.45
N ARG A 5 -7.93 4.82 0.27
CA ARG A 5 -7.93 6.16 0.89
C ARG A 5 -7.30 6.10 2.27
N PRO A 6 -6.16 6.75 2.52
CA PRO A 6 -5.43 6.63 3.78
C PRO A 6 -6.26 6.91 5.03
N ARG A 7 -7.20 7.85 4.97
CA ARG A 7 -8.01 8.25 6.14
C ARG A 7 -9.15 7.29 6.48
N THR A 8 -9.50 6.40 5.56
CA THR A 8 -10.67 5.51 5.70
C THR A 8 -10.30 4.17 6.34
N TRP A 9 -9.06 3.72 6.15
CA TRP A 9 -8.57 2.45 6.66
C TRP A 9 -7.87 2.64 8.01
N PRO A 10 -8.20 1.86 9.06
CA PRO A 10 -7.64 2.04 10.40
C PRO A 10 -6.11 2.03 10.43
N GLU A 11 -5.50 1.08 9.74
CA GLU A 11 -4.06 0.88 9.70
C GLU A 11 -3.37 2.04 8.98
N LEU A 12 -3.89 2.47 7.83
CA LEU A 12 -3.35 3.59 7.06
C LEU A 12 -3.50 4.91 7.81
N ARG A 13 -4.65 5.13 8.48
CA ARG A 13 -4.86 6.31 9.33
C ARG A 13 -3.88 6.32 10.50
N HIS A 14 -3.58 5.15 11.07
CA HIS A 14 -2.60 5.04 12.14
C HIS A 14 -1.19 5.38 11.65
N LEU A 15 -0.77 4.84 10.50
CA LEU A 15 0.51 5.19 9.86
C LEU A 15 0.63 6.69 9.59
N ALA A 16 -0.41 7.32 9.04
CA ALA A 16 -0.45 8.76 8.85
C ALA A 16 -0.31 9.54 10.18
N GLY A 17 -0.94 9.05 11.25
CA GLY A 17 -0.81 9.62 12.60
C GLY A 17 0.60 9.47 13.19
N LEU A 18 1.39 8.50 12.73
CA LEU A 18 2.80 8.32 13.07
C LEU A 18 3.74 9.17 12.17
N GLY A 19 3.19 9.94 11.24
CA GLY A 19 3.96 10.80 10.33
C GLY A 19 4.41 10.11 9.04
N VAL A 20 3.89 8.92 8.71
CA VAL A 20 4.12 8.31 7.40
C VAL A 20 3.35 9.10 6.35
N GLU A 21 4.06 9.59 5.33
CA GLU A 21 3.44 10.26 4.19
C GLU A 21 2.72 9.23 3.31
N LEU A 22 1.42 9.42 3.12
CA LEU A 22 0.58 8.55 2.31
C LEU A 22 -0.03 9.34 1.16
N THR A 23 0.04 8.76 -0.04
CA THR A 23 -0.53 9.34 -1.26
C THR A 23 -2.03 9.63 -1.12
N ASP A 24 -2.44 10.85 -1.46
CA ASP A 24 -3.87 11.19 -1.62
C ASP A 24 -4.29 10.95 -3.08
N PRO A 25 -5.15 9.96 -3.36
CA PRO A 25 -5.57 9.64 -4.72
C PRO A 25 -6.56 10.67 -5.33
N GLY A 26 -6.91 11.76 -4.64
CA GLY A 26 -7.77 12.82 -5.18
C GLY A 26 -9.26 12.57 -4.97
N ALA A 27 -10.16 13.06 -5.82
CA ALA A 27 -11.62 12.86 -5.68
C ALA A 27 -12.06 11.43 -6.05
N GLY A 28 -13.18 10.92 -5.49
CA GLY A 28 -13.69 9.57 -5.80
C GLY A 28 -14.49 8.92 -4.66
N GLY A 29 -14.59 7.59 -4.67
CA GLY A 29 -15.33 6.79 -3.68
C GLY A 29 -14.78 6.86 -2.25
N VAL A 30 -15.56 6.44 -1.25
CA VAL A 30 -15.28 6.66 0.19
C VAL A 30 -14.07 5.87 0.71
N ASN A 31 -13.94 4.61 0.31
CA ASN A 31 -12.86 3.72 0.80
C ASN A 31 -11.73 3.55 -0.23
N TRP A 32 -12.13 3.58 -1.51
CA TRP A 32 -11.28 3.28 -2.65
C TRP A 32 -11.45 4.35 -3.72
N CYS A 33 -10.35 4.69 -4.38
CA CYS A 33 -10.34 5.50 -5.57
C CYS A 33 -10.00 4.63 -6.78
N THR A 34 -10.90 4.56 -7.76
CA THR A 34 -10.62 3.91 -9.05
C THR A 34 -9.67 4.79 -9.85
N THR A 35 -8.59 4.20 -10.37
CA THR A 35 -7.61 4.90 -11.20
C THR A 35 -6.97 3.97 -12.22
N THR A 36 -6.09 4.51 -13.06
CA THR A 36 -5.26 3.77 -14.02
C THR A 36 -3.87 3.48 -13.43
N TRP A 37 -3.17 2.52 -14.02
CA TRP A 37 -1.81 2.18 -13.61
C TRP A 37 -0.83 3.32 -13.87
N GLU A 38 -1.01 4.05 -14.98
CA GLU A 38 -0.19 5.20 -15.36
C GLU A 38 -0.32 6.33 -14.33
N ALA A 39 -1.55 6.62 -13.89
CA ALA A 39 -1.79 7.62 -12.85
C ALA A 39 -1.20 7.19 -11.50
N ALA A 40 -1.32 5.90 -11.15
CA ALA A 40 -0.71 5.37 -9.92
C ALA A 40 0.82 5.44 -9.95
N ALA A 41 1.44 5.07 -11.07
CA ALA A 41 2.88 5.16 -11.26
C ALA A 41 3.38 6.61 -11.26
N GLY A 42 2.54 7.56 -11.69
CA GLY A 42 2.84 8.99 -11.65
C GLY A 42 3.06 9.56 -10.24
N PHE A 43 2.61 8.87 -9.19
CA PHE A 43 2.95 9.22 -7.80
C PHE A 43 4.37 8.86 -7.40
N ALA A 44 5.07 8.04 -8.19
CA ALA A 44 6.44 7.58 -7.94
C ALA A 44 6.68 7.12 -6.49
N PRO A 45 5.91 6.13 -5.99
CA PRO A 45 6.00 5.72 -4.59
C PRO A 45 7.31 4.98 -4.29
N ASP A 46 7.87 5.24 -3.10
CA ASP A 46 8.98 4.45 -2.57
C ASP A 46 8.51 3.12 -1.95
N LEU A 47 7.28 3.09 -1.44
CA LEU A 47 6.63 1.93 -0.82
C LEU A 47 5.22 1.73 -1.38
N VAL A 48 4.90 0.50 -1.79
CA VAL A 48 3.57 0.08 -2.20
C VAL A 48 3.03 -0.93 -1.19
N LEU A 49 1.89 -0.62 -0.60
CA LEU A 49 1.12 -1.55 0.25
C LEU A 49 0.12 -2.31 -0.62
N ALA A 50 0.42 -3.57 -0.93
CA ALA A 50 -0.36 -4.40 -1.83
C ALA A 50 -1.47 -5.15 -1.08
N ASP A 51 -2.73 -5.00 -1.53
CA ASP A 51 -3.85 -5.73 -0.95
C ASP A 51 -3.63 -7.25 -1.06
N ASN A 52 -3.73 -7.96 0.07
CA ASN A 52 -3.59 -9.41 0.14
C ASN A 52 -4.82 -10.12 0.74
N CYS A 53 -5.99 -9.47 0.74
CA CYS A 53 -7.24 -10.12 1.11
C CYS A 53 -7.49 -11.38 0.29
N GLY A 54 -8.23 -12.35 0.85
CA GLY A 54 -8.45 -13.64 0.18
C GLY A 54 -9.18 -13.56 -1.17
N ASN A 55 -9.85 -12.43 -1.46
CA ASN A 55 -10.52 -12.13 -2.72
C ASN A 55 -9.74 -11.14 -3.61
N ALA A 56 -8.55 -10.70 -3.19
CA ALA A 56 -7.70 -9.83 -3.96
C ALA A 56 -6.96 -10.60 -5.07
N VAL A 57 -6.51 -9.87 -6.08
CA VAL A 57 -5.63 -10.40 -7.12
C VAL A 57 -4.33 -10.87 -6.45
N THR A 58 -3.92 -12.10 -6.72
CA THR A 58 -2.72 -12.67 -6.09
C THR A 58 -1.45 -11.95 -6.54
N GLY A 59 -0.39 -11.99 -5.72
CA GLY A 59 0.90 -11.42 -6.12
C GLY A 59 1.42 -11.96 -7.45
N ARG A 60 1.24 -13.27 -7.72
CA ARG A 60 1.63 -13.88 -9.00
C ARG A 60 0.87 -13.30 -10.19
N GLU A 61 -0.42 -13.01 -10.02
CA GLU A 61 -1.24 -12.40 -11.06
C GLU A 61 -0.88 -10.92 -11.26
N LEU A 62 -0.58 -10.20 -10.17
CA LEU A 62 -0.08 -8.82 -10.25
C LEU A 62 1.23 -8.74 -11.04
N GLU A 63 2.18 -9.64 -10.79
CA GLU A 63 3.45 -9.70 -11.53
C GLU A 63 3.28 -9.90 -13.04
N ALA A 64 2.16 -10.47 -13.49
CA ALA A 64 1.85 -10.61 -14.91
C ALA A 64 1.40 -9.29 -15.57
N LEU A 65 0.95 -8.30 -14.78
CA LEU A 65 0.44 -7.01 -15.28
C LEU A 65 1.58 -6.03 -15.58
N PRO A 66 1.68 -5.48 -16.81
CA PRO A 66 2.68 -4.47 -17.14
C PRO A 66 2.62 -3.22 -16.25
N GLY A 67 1.41 -2.78 -15.91
CA GLY A 67 1.21 -1.61 -15.04
C GLY A 67 1.69 -1.82 -13.62
N TRP A 68 1.55 -3.04 -13.07
CA TRP A 68 2.10 -3.39 -11.76
C TRP A 68 3.63 -3.33 -11.79
N ARG A 69 4.27 -4.00 -12.76
CA ARG A 69 5.73 -3.99 -12.91
C ARG A 69 6.30 -2.59 -13.08
N ALA A 70 5.58 -1.70 -13.77
CA ALA A 70 5.99 -0.30 -13.91
C ALA A 70 5.88 0.47 -12.58
N LEU A 71 4.77 0.29 -11.85
CA LEU A 71 4.54 0.91 -10.54
C LEU A 71 5.57 0.46 -9.50
N THR A 72 5.96 -0.82 -9.51
CA THR A 72 6.84 -1.42 -8.50
C THR A 72 8.30 -1.53 -8.92
N ALA A 73 8.68 -0.95 -10.07
CA ALA A 73 10.03 -1.08 -10.61
C ALA A 73 11.15 -0.63 -9.64
N THR A 74 10.86 0.38 -8.82
CA THR A 74 11.79 0.93 -7.82
C THR A 74 11.24 0.90 -6.39
N ALA A 75 9.95 0.60 -6.23
CA ALA A 75 9.29 0.62 -4.93
C ALA A 75 9.57 -0.66 -4.15
N VAL A 76 9.66 -0.55 -2.82
CA VAL A 76 9.49 -1.69 -1.92
C VAL A 76 8.01 -2.08 -1.93
N VAL A 77 7.71 -3.37 -1.92
CA VAL A 77 6.32 -3.86 -1.88
C VAL A 77 6.11 -4.66 -0.60
N GLU A 78 5.16 -4.23 0.21
CA GLU A 78 4.75 -4.94 1.42
C GLU A 78 3.27 -5.35 1.33
N PRO A 79 2.89 -6.51 1.86
CA PRO A 79 1.50 -6.92 1.90
C PRO A 79 0.71 -6.10 2.92
N TRP A 80 -0.51 -5.76 2.57
CA TRP A 80 -1.45 -5.09 3.47
C TRP A 80 -2.82 -5.75 3.37
N ASN A 81 -3.39 -6.09 4.52
CA ASN A 81 -4.75 -6.61 4.62
C ASN A 81 -5.67 -5.51 5.19
N PRO A 82 -6.58 -4.91 4.40
CA PRO A 82 -7.59 -3.98 4.91
C PRO A 82 -8.58 -4.62 5.90
N GLU A 83 -8.70 -5.94 5.89
CA GLU A 83 -9.50 -6.77 6.81
C GLU A 83 -8.60 -7.46 7.85
N LEU A 84 -7.60 -6.74 8.37
CA LEU A 84 -6.65 -7.28 9.33
C LEU A 84 -7.38 -7.90 10.54
N PRO A 85 -7.03 -9.13 10.97
CA PRO A 85 -7.65 -9.74 12.13
C PRO A 85 -7.54 -8.84 13.36
N CYS A 86 -8.63 -8.74 14.15
CA CYS A 86 -8.65 -7.98 15.39
C CYS A 86 -7.78 -8.65 16.47
N SER A 87 -6.46 -8.47 16.33
CA SER A 87 -5.43 -9.13 17.12
C SER A 87 -4.22 -8.20 17.25
N GLY A 88 -3.74 -8.03 18.48
CA GLY A 88 -2.52 -7.26 18.72
C GLY A 88 -1.29 -7.83 18.00
N ALA A 89 -1.24 -9.16 17.82
CA ALA A 89 -0.17 -9.80 17.08
C ALA A 89 -0.21 -9.46 15.57
N ALA A 90 -1.40 -9.40 14.98
CA ALA A 90 -1.58 -9.04 13.58
C ALA A 90 -1.22 -7.56 13.35
N ALA A 91 -1.70 -6.66 14.21
CA ALA A 91 -1.37 -5.24 14.17
C ALA A 91 0.16 -5.00 14.32
N ALA A 92 0.80 -5.66 15.29
CA ALA A 92 2.24 -5.55 15.49
C ALA A 92 3.04 -6.10 14.31
N ALA A 93 2.59 -7.19 13.69
CA ALA A 93 3.25 -7.75 12.51
C ALA A 93 3.19 -6.79 11.31
N PHE A 94 2.02 -6.19 11.05
CA PHE A 94 1.86 -5.19 10.00
C PHE A 94 2.76 -3.97 10.23
N LEU A 95 2.74 -3.39 11.44
CA LEU A 95 3.55 -2.22 11.75
C LEU A 95 5.05 -2.48 11.66
N ARG A 96 5.51 -3.69 12.04
CA ARG A 96 6.91 -4.08 11.86
C ARG A 96 7.30 -4.16 10.39
N SER A 97 6.50 -4.81 9.55
CA SER A 97 6.77 -4.91 8.11
C SER A 97 6.89 -3.52 7.46
N VAL A 98 5.99 -2.59 7.79
CA VAL A 98 6.08 -1.21 7.29
C VAL A 98 7.31 -0.48 7.84
N ALA A 99 7.61 -0.62 9.13
CA ALA A 99 8.78 0.01 9.72
C ALA A 99 10.09 -0.49 9.08
N ASP A 100 10.23 -1.80 8.90
CA ASP A 100 11.39 -2.43 8.27
C ASP A 100 11.57 -1.92 6.82
N ALA A 101 10.47 -1.83 6.05
CA ALA A 101 10.49 -1.28 4.69
C ALA A 101 10.94 0.20 4.66
N LEU A 102 10.46 1.03 5.59
CA LEU A 102 10.84 2.44 5.68
C LEU A 102 12.32 2.61 6.07
N GLU A 103 12.84 1.79 6.98
CA GLU A 103 14.26 1.80 7.33
C GLU A 103 15.16 1.37 6.15
N LEU A 104 14.72 0.37 5.37
CA LEU A 104 15.42 -0.02 4.14
C LEU A 104 15.46 1.10 3.11
N LEU A 105 14.38 1.87 2.98
CA LEU A 105 14.32 3.03 2.07
C LEU A 105 15.24 4.16 2.54
N ARG A 106 15.26 4.45 3.84
CA ARG A 106 16.19 5.43 4.44
C ARG A 106 17.65 5.07 4.22
N ALA A 107 18.01 3.80 4.27
CA ALA A 107 19.39 3.35 4.04
C ALA A 107 19.85 3.46 2.57
N LYS A 108 18.92 3.63 1.62
CA LYS A 108 19.21 3.73 0.18
C LYS A 108 19.33 5.17 -0.33
N GLY A 109 18.86 6.17 0.44
CA GLY A 109 18.92 7.60 0.12
C GLY A 109 20.10 8.30 0.76
#